data_AF-A0A7C6Q3V8-F1
#
_entry.id   AF-A0A7C6Q3V8-F1
#
_cell.length_a   1.000
_cell.length_b   1.000
_cell.length_c   1.000
_cell.angle_alpha   90.00
_cell.angle_beta   90.00
_cell.angle_gamma   90.00
#
_symmetry.space_group_name_H-M   'P 1'
#
loop_
_entity.id
_entity.type
_entity.pdbx_description
1 polymer ?
#
loop_
_entity_poly.entity_id
_entity_poly.type
_entity_poly.pdbx_seq_one_letter_code
_entity_poly.pdbx_strand_id
1 'polypeptide(L)'
;MYIPSISPYAFKIGPIAVHWYGIFMALSIAAGAYYLYVRSKELNYDEDFLLNLLMIVVISGIVGARLMFVLANDIDWFYKDPIQILKIYQGGLSWHGAVLGGFLAGLYYCRKKNVKINPLEDYAVIGLAIGNMLVRIGNIFNQEVLGRQTDFAFGRWPAQLVGVAMGLILLIRYFYIERKHMPYGYQFWSFIFYYQLMRGLIEETVRDNPLFWPVYLNKHLGIGFFTLTQIATPFILILAYWMMRRVLNDPENKKVNY
;
A
#
# COMPACT_ATOMS: atom_id res chain seq x y z
N MET A 1 11.51 14.35 5.85
CA MET A 1 11.91 15.16 7.00
C MET A 1 12.52 14.27 8.06
N TYR A 2 13.46 14.80 8.83
CA TYR A 2 14.16 14.10 9.90
C TYR A 2 13.94 14.88 11.22
N ILE A 3 13.51 14.19 12.27
CA ILE A 3 13.26 14.75 13.61
C ILE A 3 14.03 13.89 14.63
N PRO A 4 15.22 14.32 15.08
CA PRO A 4 16.07 13.50 15.95
C PRO A 4 15.44 13.10 17.29
N SER A 5 14.54 13.94 17.83
CA SER A 5 13.97 13.77 19.18
C SER A 5 12.66 12.98 19.23
N ILE A 6 12.12 12.55 18.08
CA ILE A 6 10.83 11.85 18.06
C ILE A 6 11.02 10.37 18.42
N SER A 7 10.19 9.87 19.34
CA SER A 7 10.20 8.46 19.73
C SER A 7 9.42 7.61 18.72
N PRO A 8 9.96 6.46 18.26
CA PRO A 8 9.18 5.49 17.46
C PRO A 8 8.16 4.73 18.31
N TYR A 9 8.33 4.70 19.62
CA TYR A 9 7.45 4.04 20.57
C TYR A 9 6.31 4.96 20.98
N ALA A 10 5.08 4.43 20.91
CA ALA A 10 3.90 5.05 21.49
C ALA A 10 3.89 4.87 23.01
N PHE A 11 4.14 3.64 23.47
CA PHE A 11 4.30 3.30 24.88
C PHE A 11 5.01 1.94 25.01
N LYS A 12 5.47 1.63 26.23
CA LYS A 12 6.10 0.34 26.56
C LYS A 12 5.36 -0.29 27.73
N ILE A 13 5.10 -1.59 27.63
CA ILE A 13 4.55 -2.41 28.73
C ILE A 13 5.58 -3.48 29.03
N GLY A 14 6.42 -3.24 30.05
CA GLY A 14 7.57 -4.08 30.36
C GLY A 14 8.51 -4.23 29.15
N PRO A 15 8.83 -5.45 28.69
CA PRO A 15 9.69 -5.67 27.52
C PRO A 15 8.99 -5.44 26.18
N ILE A 16 7.66 -5.26 26.17
CA ILE A 16 6.89 -5.10 24.93
C ILE A 16 6.82 -3.62 24.58
N ALA A 17 7.41 -3.26 23.44
CA ALA A 17 7.37 -1.91 22.91
C ALA A 17 6.33 -1.78 21.80
N VAL A 18 5.31 -0.94 22.02
CA VAL A 18 4.28 -0.66 21.02
C VAL A 18 4.74 0.53 20.19
N HIS A 19 4.87 0.31 18.88
CA HIS A 19 5.33 1.32 17.94
C HIS A 19 4.16 2.08 17.31
N TRP A 20 4.34 3.39 17.07
CA TRP A 20 3.36 4.19 16.35
C TRP A 20 3.01 3.60 14.99
N TYR A 21 4.01 3.06 14.29
CA TYR A 21 3.84 2.40 13.01
C TYR A 21 2.81 1.25 13.07
N GLY A 22 2.87 0.41 14.10
CA GLY A 22 1.93 -0.70 14.28
C GLY A 22 0.50 -0.22 14.57
N ILE A 23 0.36 0.84 15.38
CA ILE A 23 -0.94 1.47 15.67
C ILE A 23 -1.56 2.01 14.38
N PHE A 24 -0.79 2.78 13.60
CA PHE A 24 -1.26 3.34 12.33
C PHE A 24 -1.62 2.28 11.29
N MET A 25 -0.87 1.17 11.26
CA MET A 25 -1.21 0.02 10.43
C MET A 25 -2.54 -0.62 10.87
N ALA A 26 -2.73 -0.87 12.16
CA ALA A 26 -3.99 -1.41 12.69
C ALA A 26 -5.19 -0.50 12.40
N LEU A 27 -5.03 0.81 12.59
CA LEU A 27 -6.06 1.80 12.26
C LEU A 27 -6.41 1.80 10.77
N SER A 28 -5.42 1.65 9.89
CA SER A 28 -5.68 1.58 8.44
C SER A 28 -6.46 0.34 8.04
N ILE A 29 -6.13 -0.82 8.62
CA ILE A 29 -6.86 -2.08 8.39
C ILE A 29 -8.29 -1.94 8.93
N ALA A 30 -8.46 -1.40 10.14
CA ALA A 30 -9.77 -1.18 10.74
C ALA A 30 -10.65 -0.24 9.90
N ALA A 31 -10.09 0.88 9.41
CA ALA A 31 -10.83 1.82 8.57
C ALA A 31 -11.26 1.18 7.23
N GLY A 32 -10.35 0.44 6.57
CA GLY A 32 -10.66 -0.27 5.33
C GLY A 32 -11.69 -1.38 5.54
N ALA A 33 -11.54 -2.17 6.61
CA ALA A 33 -12.47 -3.24 6.97
C ALA A 33 -13.86 -2.69 7.29
N TYR A 34 -13.95 -1.62 8.08
CA TYR A 34 -15.21 -0.98 8.41
C TYR A 34 -15.90 -0.43 7.16
N TYR A 35 -15.16 0.27 6.29
CA TYR A 35 -15.72 0.78 5.04
C TYR A 35 -16.21 -0.35 4.14
N LEU A 36 -15.41 -1.41 3.96
CA LEU A 36 -15.80 -2.60 3.21
C LEU A 36 -17.08 -3.22 3.77
N TYR A 37 -17.17 -3.39 5.10
CA TYR A 37 -18.36 -3.93 5.78
C TYR A 37 -19.61 -3.08 5.58
N VAL A 38 -19.49 -1.75 5.62
CA VAL A 38 -20.64 -0.87 5.37
C VAL A 38 -21.10 -0.97 3.93
N ARG A 39 -20.16 -0.94 2.97
CA ARG A 39 -20.48 -0.95 1.53
C ARG A 39 -20.92 -2.31 1.01
N SER A 40 -20.48 -3.40 1.63
CA SER A 40 -20.87 -4.76 1.25
C SER A 40 -22.34 -5.06 1.54
N LYS A 41 -23.00 -4.29 2.41
CA LYS A 41 -24.46 -4.39 2.63
C LYS A 41 -25.24 -4.13 1.34
N GLU A 42 -24.71 -3.30 0.45
CA GLU A 42 -25.30 -3.05 -0.87
C GLU A 42 -25.04 -4.19 -1.86
N LEU A 43 -24.04 -5.04 -1.59
CA LEU A 43 -23.69 -6.20 -2.42
C LEU A 43 -24.43 -7.47 -1.99
N ASN A 44 -25.23 -7.42 -0.92
CA ASN A 44 -25.86 -8.59 -0.29
C ASN A 44 -24.87 -9.71 0.04
N TYR A 45 -23.64 -9.36 0.40
CA TYR A 45 -22.66 -10.33 0.88
C TYR A 45 -22.90 -10.63 2.35
N ASP A 46 -22.78 -11.91 2.68
CA ASP A 46 -22.85 -12.42 4.03
C ASP A 46 -21.74 -11.80 4.92
N GLU A 47 -22.09 -11.47 6.17
CA GLU A 47 -21.16 -10.82 7.10
C GLU A 47 -20.01 -11.77 7.46
N ASP A 48 -20.30 -13.07 7.64
CA ASP A 48 -19.29 -14.08 7.92
C ASP A 48 -18.34 -14.23 6.73
N PHE A 49 -18.83 -14.15 5.49
CA PHE A 49 -17.96 -14.13 4.31
C PHE A 49 -16.91 -13.01 4.38
N LEU A 50 -17.33 -11.79 4.74
CA LEU A 50 -16.44 -10.62 4.77
C LEU A 50 -15.44 -10.69 5.92
N LEU A 51 -15.88 -11.12 7.10
CA LEU A 51 -14.99 -11.29 8.24
C LEU A 51 -13.94 -12.37 7.94
N ASN A 52 -14.36 -13.49 7.34
CA ASN A 52 -13.45 -14.54 6.91
C ASN A 52 -12.47 -14.05 5.84
N LEU A 53 -12.95 -13.30 4.84
CA LEU A 53 -12.09 -12.69 3.82
C LEU A 53 -11.04 -11.78 4.46
N LEU A 54 -11.44 -10.90 5.39
CA LEU A 54 -10.54 -9.98 6.09
C LEU A 54 -9.47 -10.75 6.86
N MET A 55 -9.86 -11.75 7.67
CA MET A 55 -8.92 -12.57 8.43
C MET A 55 -7.94 -13.29 7.51
N ILE A 56 -8.43 -13.90 6.42
CA ILE A 56 -7.60 -14.61 5.44
C ILE A 56 -6.59 -13.65 4.81
N VAL A 57 -7.02 -12.46 4.37
CA VAL A 57 -6.15 -11.47 3.73
C VAL A 57 -5.09 -10.95 4.70
N VAL A 58 -5.46 -10.62 5.94
CA VAL A 58 -4.51 -10.09 6.94
C VAL A 58 -3.50 -11.16 7.34
N ILE A 59 -3.95 -12.38 7.68
CA ILE A 59 -3.06 -13.47 8.08
C ILE A 59 -2.12 -13.85 6.92
N SER A 60 -2.67 -14.02 5.72
CA SER A 60 -1.86 -14.36 4.54
C SER A 60 -0.91 -13.24 4.15
N GLY A 61 -1.29 -11.98 4.40
CA GLY A 61 -0.41 -10.84 4.25
C GLY A 61 0.78 -10.90 5.21
N ILE A 62 0.57 -11.17 6.49
CA ILE A 62 1.66 -11.32 7.46
C ILE A 62 2.59 -12.47 7.07
N VAL A 63 2.02 -13.63 6.68
CA VAL A 63 2.77 -14.79 6.22
C VAL A 63 3.58 -14.46 4.96
N GLY A 64 2.94 -13.86 3.95
CA GLY A 64 3.59 -13.45 2.71
C GLY A 64 4.70 -12.42 2.94
N ALA A 65 4.48 -11.46 3.84
CA ALA A 65 5.47 -10.46 4.21
C ALA A 65 6.72 -11.09 4.81
N ARG A 66 6.54 -12.10 5.66
CA ARG A 66 7.63 -12.84 6.28
C ARG A 66 8.38 -13.70 5.28
N LEU A 67 7.65 -14.46 4.45
CA LEU A 67 8.25 -15.30 3.41
C LEU A 67 9.08 -14.47 2.44
N MET A 68 8.52 -13.37 1.93
CA MET A 68 9.24 -12.49 1.01
C MET A 68 10.45 -11.82 1.67
N PHE A 69 10.38 -11.48 2.96
CA PHE A 69 11.54 -10.97 3.69
C PHE A 69 12.66 -12.00 3.74
N VAL A 70 12.35 -13.26 4.10
CA VAL A 70 13.33 -14.36 4.15
C VAL A 70 13.96 -14.60 2.79
N LEU A 71 13.15 -14.64 1.72
CA LEU A 71 13.64 -14.84 0.36
C LEU A 71 14.55 -13.69 -0.13
N ALA A 72 14.37 -12.48 0.39
CA ALA A 72 15.11 -11.30 -0.07
C ALA A 72 16.37 -10.97 0.74
N ASN A 73 16.49 -11.41 2.00
CA ASN A 73 17.54 -10.97 2.93
C ASN A 73 18.59 -12.02 3.28
N ASP A 74 18.67 -13.12 2.50
CA ASP A 74 19.60 -14.26 2.62
C ASP A 74 18.97 -15.52 3.21
N ILE A 75 18.81 -16.52 2.33
CA ILE A 75 18.30 -17.86 2.64
C ILE A 75 19.29 -18.64 3.54
N ASP A 76 20.58 -18.34 3.48
CA ASP A 76 21.62 -19.06 4.26
C ASP A 76 21.54 -18.73 5.76
N TRP A 77 21.17 -17.49 6.11
CA TRP A 77 20.86 -17.12 7.49
C TRP A 77 19.69 -17.93 8.04
N PHE A 78 18.69 -18.18 7.19
CA PHE A 78 17.51 -18.97 7.54
C PHE A 78 17.81 -20.47 7.69
N TYR A 79 18.63 -21.05 6.82
CA TYR A 79 19.01 -22.46 6.91
C TYR A 79 19.71 -22.83 8.23
N LYS A 80 20.41 -21.87 8.85
CA LYS A 80 21.11 -22.08 10.13
C LYS A 80 20.17 -22.16 11.33
N ASP A 81 19.02 -21.51 11.28
CA ASP A 81 17.99 -21.56 12.33
C ASP A 81 16.59 -21.39 11.73
N PRO A 82 15.97 -22.48 11.24
CA PRO A 82 14.67 -22.43 10.57
C PRO A 82 13.54 -21.90 11.45
N ILE A 83 13.69 -21.88 12.79
CA ILE A 83 12.65 -21.34 13.68
C ILE A 83 12.53 -19.81 13.57
N GLN A 84 13.52 -19.15 12.97
CA GLN A 84 13.51 -17.70 12.79
C GLN A 84 12.37 -17.22 11.90
N ILE A 85 11.83 -18.06 10.99
CA ILE A 85 10.67 -17.67 10.17
C ILE A 85 9.48 -17.26 11.03
N LEU A 86 9.29 -17.90 12.19
CA LEU A 86 8.18 -17.63 13.11
C LEU A 86 8.41 -16.39 13.98
N LYS A 87 9.65 -15.88 14.07
CA LYS A 87 10.04 -14.74 14.93
C LYS A 87 9.64 -13.39 14.32
N ILE A 88 8.36 -13.24 13.96
CA ILE A 88 7.81 -12.00 13.37
C ILE A 88 7.93 -10.78 14.31
N TYR A 89 8.04 -11.02 15.61
CA TYR A 89 8.21 -9.98 16.64
C TYR A 89 9.61 -9.36 16.64
N GLN A 90 10.59 -9.97 15.97
CA GLN A 90 11.95 -9.42 15.81
C GLN A 90 12.05 -8.44 14.62
N GLY A 91 10.93 -8.15 13.96
CA GLY A 91 10.90 -7.40 12.70
C GLY A 91 11.21 -8.28 11.49
N GLY A 92 11.50 -7.65 10.35
CA GLY A 92 11.77 -8.34 9.10
C GLY A 92 10.49 -8.80 8.39
N LEU A 93 9.69 -7.83 7.94
CA LEU A 93 8.49 -8.04 7.13
C LEU A 93 8.61 -7.22 5.86
N SER A 94 8.42 -7.86 4.71
CA SER A 94 8.45 -7.20 3.40
C SER A 94 7.05 -6.75 3.02
N TRP A 95 6.86 -5.45 2.78
CA TRP A 95 5.56 -4.92 2.36
C TRP A 95 5.09 -5.53 1.03
N HIS A 96 6.01 -5.82 0.09
CA HIS A 96 5.69 -6.47 -1.18
C HIS A 96 5.08 -7.86 -0.95
N GLY A 97 5.64 -8.61 0.00
CA GLY A 97 5.11 -9.91 0.39
C GLY A 97 3.74 -9.80 1.05
N ALA A 98 3.51 -8.75 1.84
CA ALA A 98 2.21 -8.50 2.46
C ALA A 98 1.11 -8.31 1.42
N VAL A 99 1.36 -7.45 0.43
CA VAL A 99 0.41 -7.15 -0.64
C VAL A 99 0.16 -8.38 -1.50
N LEU A 100 1.21 -9.07 -1.92
CA LEU A 100 1.09 -10.25 -2.77
C LEU A 100 0.37 -11.40 -2.05
N GLY A 101 0.77 -11.72 -0.81
CA GLY A 101 0.17 -12.79 -0.01
C GLY A 101 -1.30 -12.54 0.29
N GLY A 102 -1.64 -11.31 0.71
CA GLY A 102 -3.02 -10.91 0.95
C GLY A 102 -3.88 -10.96 -0.32
N PHE A 103 -3.37 -10.42 -1.44
CA PHE A 103 -4.09 -10.41 -2.71
C PHE A 103 -4.37 -11.81 -3.25
N LEU A 104 -3.35 -12.69 -3.27
CA LEU A 104 -3.50 -14.06 -3.78
C LEU A 104 -4.46 -14.89 -2.92
N ALA A 105 -4.38 -14.76 -1.60
CA ALA A 105 -5.28 -15.47 -0.68
C ALA A 105 -6.72 -14.96 -0.79
N GLY A 106 -6.93 -13.64 -0.87
CA GLY A 106 -8.24 -13.05 -1.11
C GLY A 106 -8.83 -13.49 -2.45
N LEU A 107 -8.04 -13.45 -3.52
CA LEU A 107 -8.45 -13.93 -4.84
C LEU A 107 -8.85 -15.40 -4.83
N TYR A 108 -8.06 -16.25 -4.18
CA TYR A 108 -8.38 -17.67 -4.02
C TYR A 108 -9.67 -17.87 -3.22
N TYR A 109 -9.86 -17.16 -2.11
CA TYR A 109 -11.05 -17.29 -1.28
C TYR A 109 -12.32 -16.82 -2.01
N CYS A 110 -12.28 -15.68 -2.70
CA CYS A 110 -13.39 -15.19 -3.51
C CYS A 110 -13.76 -16.18 -4.62
N ARG A 111 -12.77 -16.76 -5.30
CA ARG A 111 -13.01 -17.82 -6.30
C ARG A 111 -13.68 -19.04 -5.69
N LYS A 112 -13.20 -19.51 -4.54
CA LYS A 112 -13.79 -20.67 -3.83
C LYS A 112 -15.24 -20.41 -3.41
N LYS A 113 -15.61 -19.16 -3.15
CA LYS A 113 -16.95 -18.73 -2.77
C LYS A 113 -17.81 -18.24 -3.93
N ASN A 114 -17.32 -18.30 -5.18
CA ASN A 114 -17.99 -17.78 -6.37
C ASN A 114 -18.40 -16.29 -6.26
N VAL A 115 -17.60 -15.49 -5.57
CA VAL A 115 -17.83 -14.05 -5.38
C VAL A 115 -16.99 -13.24 -6.37
N LYS A 116 -17.60 -12.22 -6.98
CA LYS A 116 -16.89 -11.28 -7.86
C LYS A 116 -15.92 -10.43 -7.04
N ILE A 117 -14.65 -10.37 -7.46
CA ILE A 117 -13.60 -9.64 -6.73
C ILE A 117 -13.67 -8.12 -6.96
N ASN A 118 -14.07 -7.69 -8.17
CA ASN A 118 -14.04 -6.29 -8.59
C ASN A 118 -14.74 -5.31 -7.61
N PRO A 119 -15.94 -5.61 -7.07
CA PRO A 119 -16.57 -4.74 -6.06
C PRO A 119 -15.76 -4.66 -4.76
N LEU A 120 -15.15 -5.77 -4.34
CA LEU A 120 -14.39 -5.85 -3.09
C LEU A 120 -13.07 -5.07 -3.20
N GLU A 121 -12.35 -5.20 -4.33
CA GLU A 121 -11.12 -4.46 -4.57
C GLU A 121 -11.37 -2.95 -4.73
N ASP A 122 -12.50 -2.57 -5.33
CA ASP A 122 -12.91 -1.16 -5.41
C ASP A 122 -13.11 -0.56 -4.02
N TYR A 123 -13.85 -1.24 -3.13
CA TYR A 123 -14.05 -0.77 -1.76
C TYR A 123 -12.78 -0.83 -0.90
N ALA A 124 -11.86 -1.75 -1.20
CA ALA A 124 -10.56 -1.81 -0.52
C ALA A 124 -9.69 -0.57 -0.78
N VAL A 125 -9.94 0.21 -1.85
CA VAL A 125 -9.20 1.43 -2.17
C VAL A 125 -9.21 2.45 -1.02
N ILE A 126 -10.31 2.58 -0.28
CA ILE A 126 -10.36 3.45 0.90
C ILE A 126 -9.31 3.04 1.94
N GLY A 127 -9.25 1.75 2.24
CA GLY A 127 -8.24 1.18 3.13
C GLY A 127 -6.81 1.40 2.64
N LEU A 128 -6.58 1.26 1.33
CA LEU A 128 -5.28 1.51 0.72
C LEU A 128 -4.87 2.99 0.78
N ALA A 129 -5.79 3.91 0.52
CA ALA A 129 -5.53 5.35 0.57
C ALA A 129 -5.26 5.83 2.01
N ILE A 130 -6.09 5.41 2.97
CA ILE A 130 -5.90 5.69 4.41
C ILE A 130 -4.61 5.05 4.90
N GLY A 131 -4.35 3.79 4.52
CA GLY A 131 -3.12 3.08 4.83
C GLY A 131 -1.89 3.81 4.33
N ASN A 132 -1.91 4.31 3.09
CA ASN A 132 -0.80 5.11 2.58
C ASN A 132 -0.55 6.37 3.43
N MET A 133 -1.60 7.08 3.87
CA MET A 133 -1.44 8.25 4.74
C MET A 133 -0.88 7.86 6.12
N LEU A 134 -1.52 6.91 6.79
CA LEU A 134 -1.17 6.53 8.16
C LEU A 134 0.21 5.88 8.25
N VAL A 135 0.58 5.05 7.27
CA VAL A 135 1.92 4.46 7.17
C VAL A 135 2.97 5.55 6.98
N ARG A 136 2.70 6.58 6.17
CA ARG A 136 3.62 7.71 5.98
C ARG A 136 3.77 8.56 7.24
N ILE A 137 2.70 8.74 8.00
CA ILE A 137 2.78 9.35 9.34
C ILE A 137 3.63 8.46 10.27
N GLY A 138 3.42 7.14 10.27
CA GLY A 138 4.25 6.20 11.01
C GLY A 138 5.74 6.27 10.64
N ASN A 139 6.06 6.46 9.35
CA ASN A 139 7.45 6.65 8.89
C ASN A 139 8.10 7.92 9.46
N ILE A 140 7.31 8.95 9.83
CA ILE A 140 7.84 10.13 10.53
C ILE A 140 8.31 9.74 11.93
N PHE A 141 7.55 8.95 12.68
CA PHE A 141 7.97 8.49 14.02
C PHE A 141 9.16 7.53 13.95
N ASN A 142 9.22 6.67 12.93
CA ASN A 142 10.32 5.74 12.73
C ASN A 142 11.58 6.36 12.12
N GLN A 143 11.52 7.63 11.65
CA GLN A 143 12.63 8.26 10.92
C GLN A 143 13.03 7.50 9.65
N GLU A 144 12.05 6.92 8.96
CA GLU A 144 12.23 6.13 7.73
C GLU A 144 11.70 6.87 6.50
N VAL A 145 12.06 6.39 5.31
CA VAL A 145 11.55 6.93 4.04
C VAL A 145 11.87 8.43 3.91
N LEU A 146 13.12 8.78 4.23
CA LEU A 146 13.59 10.15 4.21
C LEU A 146 13.64 10.69 2.78
N GLY A 147 13.51 12.02 2.64
CA GLY A 147 13.76 12.72 1.38
C GLY A 147 15.25 12.99 1.17
N ARG A 148 15.67 13.32 -0.05
CA ARG A 148 17.04 13.78 -0.36
C ARG A 148 17.30 15.15 0.27
N GLN A 149 18.57 15.41 0.57
CA GLN A 149 19.04 16.72 1.02
C GLN A 149 18.87 17.77 -0.10
N THR A 150 18.65 19.03 0.28
CA THR A 150 18.45 20.14 -0.64
C THR A 150 18.80 21.46 0.03
N ASP A 151 19.14 22.47 -0.78
CA ASP A 151 19.49 23.82 -0.32
C ASP A 151 18.27 24.66 0.08
N PHE A 152 17.04 24.15 -0.11
CA PHE A 152 15.83 24.82 0.36
C PHE A 152 15.79 24.94 1.89
N ALA A 153 14.98 25.88 2.41
CA ALA A 153 14.92 26.21 3.84
C ALA A 153 14.61 25.02 4.78
N PHE A 154 13.99 23.95 4.27
CA PHE A 154 13.71 22.74 5.03
C PHE A 154 14.87 21.72 5.05
N GLY A 155 15.97 21.96 4.31
CA GLY A 155 17.23 21.19 4.26
C GLY A 155 17.14 19.77 3.68
N ARG A 156 15.98 19.14 3.77
CA ARG A 156 15.69 17.80 3.27
C ARG A 156 14.22 17.68 2.91
N TRP A 157 13.93 17.12 1.73
CA TRP A 157 12.55 16.96 1.30
C TRP A 157 11.67 16.26 2.36
N PRO A 158 10.47 16.79 2.64
CA PRO A 158 9.49 16.14 3.51
C PRO A 158 8.77 15.01 2.78
N ALA A 159 9.52 14.02 2.27
CA ALA A 159 8.99 12.92 1.45
C ALA A 159 7.83 12.16 2.11
N GLN A 160 7.85 12.00 3.45
CA GLN A 160 6.73 11.39 4.16
C GLN A 160 5.46 12.22 4.05
N LEU A 161 5.54 13.55 4.17
CA LEU A 161 4.39 14.45 4.00
C LEU A 161 3.88 14.47 2.56
N VAL A 162 4.79 14.35 1.57
CA VAL A 162 4.41 14.14 0.16
C VAL A 162 3.58 12.86 0.03
N GLY A 163 4.01 11.77 0.65
CA GLY A 163 3.24 10.52 0.70
C GLY A 163 1.88 10.66 1.38
N VAL A 164 1.77 11.43 2.48
CA VAL A 164 0.47 11.74 3.12
C VAL A 164 -0.44 12.51 2.15
N ALA A 165 0.08 13.56 1.51
CA ALA A 165 -0.68 14.35 0.54
C ALA A 165 -1.18 13.50 -0.63
N MET A 166 -0.37 12.55 -1.12
CA MET A 166 -0.79 11.59 -2.14
C MET A 166 -1.97 10.74 -1.68
N GLY A 167 -1.92 10.20 -0.46
CA GLY A 167 -3.03 9.42 0.09
C GLY A 167 -4.32 10.23 0.18
N LEU A 168 -4.23 11.50 0.58
CA LEU A 168 -5.38 12.41 0.64
C LEU A 168 -5.95 12.69 -0.77
N ILE A 169 -5.08 12.96 -1.74
CA ILE A 169 -5.49 13.18 -3.14
C ILE A 169 -6.19 11.94 -3.70
N LEU A 170 -5.66 10.74 -3.43
CA LEU A 170 -6.27 9.48 -3.86
C LEU A 170 -7.61 9.21 -3.17
N LEU A 171 -7.76 9.63 -1.90
CA LEU A 171 -9.02 9.54 -1.17
C LEU A 171 -10.07 10.50 -1.73
N ILE A 172 -9.71 11.76 -2.00
CA ILE A 172 -10.61 12.74 -2.64
C ILE A 172 -11.03 12.22 -4.02
N ARG A 173 -10.06 11.72 -4.79
CA ARG A 173 -10.29 11.09 -6.10
C ARG A 173 -11.26 9.92 -5.99
N TYR A 174 -11.12 9.07 -4.97
CA TYR A 174 -12.03 7.95 -4.75
C TYR A 174 -13.48 8.44 -4.69
N PHE A 175 -13.79 9.38 -3.80
CA PHE A 175 -15.14 9.90 -3.62
C PHE A 175 -15.65 10.66 -4.86
N TYR A 176 -14.76 11.30 -5.61
CA TYR A 176 -15.13 11.93 -6.88
C TYR A 176 -15.57 10.91 -7.94
N ILE A 177 -14.89 9.77 -8.04
CA ILE A 177 -15.21 8.73 -9.02
C ILE A 177 -16.41 7.88 -8.59
N GLU A 178 -16.58 7.66 -7.30
CA GLU A 178 -17.76 6.97 -6.74
C GLU A 178 -19.06 7.64 -7.21
N ARG A 179 -19.10 8.99 -7.22
CA ARG A 179 -20.24 9.77 -7.73
C ARG A 179 -20.54 9.55 -9.21
N LYS A 180 -19.59 9.03 -9.99
CA LYS A 180 -19.75 8.76 -11.43
C LYS A 180 -20.31 7.37 -11.73
N HIS A 181 -20.54 6.54 -10.71
CA HIS A 181 -21.11 5.19 -10.86
C HIS A 181 -20.38 4.35 -11.92
N MET A 182 -19.05 4.40 -11.87
CA MET A 182 -18.20 3.65 -12.79
C MET A 182 -18.35 2.14 -12.54
N PRO A 183 -18.19 1.30 -13.57
CA PRO A 183 -18.31 -0.15 -13.41
C PRO A 183 -17.27 -0.72 -12.44
N TYR A 184 -17.64 -1.81 -11.75
CA TYR A 184 -16.79 -2.46 -10.76
C TYR A 184 -15.43 -2.88 -11.34
N GLY A 185 -14.37 -2.55 -10.61
CA GLY A 185 -12.96 -2.74 -10.96
C GLY A 185 -12.33 -1.46 -11.49
N TYR A 186 -13.12 -0.50 -11.99
CA TYR A 186 -12.57 0.76 -12.48
C TYR A 186 -11.91 1.56 -11.36
N GLN A 187 -12.52 1.56 -10.16
CA GLN A 187 -12.01 2.35 -9.04
C GLN A 187 -10.65 1.83 -8.57
N PHE A 188 -10.49 0.52 -8.45
CA PHE A 188 -9.24 -0.12 -8.09
C PHE A 188 -8.13 0.14 -9.13
N TRP A 189 -8.37 -0.19 -10.40
CA TRP A 189 -7.34 -0.01 -11.43
C TRP A 189 -6.96 1.45 -11.63
N SER A 190 -7.91 2.35 -11.47
CA SER A 190 -7.60 3.76 -11.53
C SER A 190 -6.84 4.25 -10.29
N PHE A 191 -7.15 3.75 -9.09
CA PHE A 191 -6.30 3.99 -7.92
C PHE A 191 -4.85 3.56 -8.18
N ILE A 192 -4.62 2.34 -8.70
CA ILE A 192 -3.27 1.85 -9.05
C ILE A 192 -2.58 2.80 -10.04
N PHE A 193 -3.29 3.25 -11.07
CA PHE A 193 -2.76 4.18 -12.06
C PHE A 193 -2.29 5.50 -11.43
N TYR A 194 -3.18 6.18 -10.69
CA TYR A 194 -2.85 7.49 -10.10
C TYR A 194 -1.85 7.37 -8.95
N TYR A 195 -1.93 6.31 -8.15
CA TYR A 195 -0.95 6.03 -7.11
C TYR A 195 0.45 5.88 -7.72
N GLN A 196 0.57 5.05 -8.76
CA GLN A 196 1.85 4.80 -9.40
C GLN A 196 2.39 6.05 -10.12
N LEU A 197 1.51 6.83 -10.75
CA LEU A 197 1.87 8.10 -11.38
C LEU A 197 2.49 9.07 -10.38
N MET A 198 1.81 9.30 -9.24
CA MET A 198 2.29 10.20 -8.20
C MET A 198 3.53 9.63 -7.50
N ARG A 199 3.57 8.31 -7.26
CA ARG A 199 4.73 7.67 -6.62
C ARG A 199 5.97 7.76 -7.49
N GLY A 200 5.88 7.40 -8.77
CA GLY A 200 7.01 7.44 -9.70
C GLY A 200 7.50 8.86 -9.99
N LEU A 201 6.57 9.79 -10.25
CA LEU A 201 6.94 11.14 -10.71
C LEU A 201 7.20 12.14 -9.58
N ILE A 202 6.52 12.01 -8.45
CA ILE A 202 6.59 13.00 -7.36
C ILE A 202 7.40 12.44 -6.19
N GLU A 203 6.93 11.35 -5.59
CA GLU A 203 7.51 10.83 -4.34
C GLU A 203 8.94 10.30 -4.52
N GLU A 204 9.15 9.42 -5.50
CA GLU A 204 10.46 8.81 -5.77
C GLU A 204 11.52 9.82 -6.22
N THR A 205 11.08 10.90 -6.87
CA THR A 205 11.92 12.00 -7.32
C THR A 205 12.60 12.72 -6.17
N VAL A 206 11.91 12.81 -5.02
CA VAL A 206 12.40 13.50 -3.81
C VAL A 206 12.88 12.57 -2.71
N ARG A 207 12.57 11.27 -2.76
CA ARG A 207 12.96 10.28 -1.73
C ARG A 207 14.43 9.91 -1.79
N ASP A 208 15.06 9.68 -0.64
CA ASP A 208 16.45 9.22 -0.53
C ASP A 208 16.60 7.72 -0.85
N ASN A 209 16.16 7.34 -2.04
CA ASN A 209 16.27 5.98 -2.57
C ASN A 209 17.49 5.85 -3.49
N PRO A 210 18.12 4.66 -3.53
CA PRO A 210 19.19 4.40 -4.47
C PRO A 210 18.68 4.50 -5.90
N LEU A 211 19.49 5.14 -6.75
CA LEU A 211 19.23 5.20 -8.19
C LEU A 211 19.72 3.88 -8.80
N PHE A 212 18.87 3.22 -9.58
CA PHE A 212 19.26 2.03 -10.33
C PHE A 212 20.25 2.40 -11.44
N TRP A 213 19.99 3.54 -12.09
CA TRP A 213 20.92 4.17 -13.01
C TRP A 213 21.15 5.62 -12.59
N PRO A 214 22.35 6.03 -12.15
CA PRO A 214 22.60 7.38 -11.67
C PRO A 214 22.76 8.38 -12.84
N VAL A 215 21.79 8.42 -13.74
CA VAL A 215 21.80 9.33 -14.92
C VAL A 215 21.63 10.78 -14.49
N TYR A 216 20.74 11.03 -13.51
CA TYR A 216 20.42 12.38 -13.07
C TYR A 216 20.21 12.47 -11.57
N LEU A 217 21.04 13.30 -10.94
CA LEU A 217 20.94 13.69 -9.54
C LEU A 217 21.33 15.16 -9.40
N ASN A 218 20.36 16.00 -9.03
CA ASN A 218 20.61 17.39 -8.68
C ASN A 218 20.66 17.52 -7.15
N LYS A 219 21.88 17.71 -6.61
CA LYS A 219 22.12 17.80 -5.16
C LYS A 219 21.54 19.09 -4.55
N HIS A 220 21.55 20.20 -5.28
CA HIS A 220 21.01 21.48 -4.83
C HIS A 220 19.49 21.41 -4.64
N LEU A 221 18.78 20.88 -5.64
CA LEU A 221 17.33 20.72 -5.59
C LEU A 221 16.89 19.47 -4.81
N GLY A 222 17.81 18.56 -4.49
CA GLY A 222 17.48 17.28 -3.86
C GLY A 222 16.58 16.38 -4.72
N ILE A 223 16.81 16.37 -6.04
CA ILE A 223 15.99 15.64 -7.01
C ILE A 223 16.84 14.57 -7.71
N GLY A 224 16.31 13.35 -7.81
CA GLY A 224 16.95 12.25 -8.56
C GLY A 224 15.94 11.45 -9.39
N PHE A 225 16.41 10.89 -10.49
CA PHE A 225 15.60 10.04 -11.38
C PHE A 225 16.22 8.65 -11.57
N PHE A 226 15.46 7.74 -12.17
CA PHE A 226 15.81 6.35 -12.46
C PHE A 226 15.99 5.47 -11.22
N THR A 227 15.11 5.63 -10.22
CA THR A 227 14.91 4.58 -9.21
C THR A 227 14.27 3.34 -9.85
N LEU A 228 14.41 2.17 -9.22
CA LEU A 228 13.77 0.94 -9.71
C LEU A 228 12.24 1.12 -9.85
N THR A 229 11.61 1.86 -8.93
CA THR A 229 10.19 2.20 -9.00
C THR A 229 9.86 3.07 -10.21
N GLN A 230 10.71 4.05 -10.55
CA GLN A 230 10.52 4.88 -11.74
C GLN A 230 10.67 4.07 -13.03
N ILE A 231 11.60 3.11 -13.08
CA ILE A 231 11.75 2.20 -14.23
C ILE A 231 10.54 1.27 -14.37
N ALA A 232 9.98 0.79 -13.25
CA ALA A 232 8.80 -0.06 -13.25
C ALA A 232 7.49 0.72 -13.56
N THR A 233 7.49 2.04 -13.37
CA THR A 233 6.29 2.90 -13.46
C THR A 233 5.57 2.79 -14.81
N PRO A 234 6.23 2.93 -15.98
CA PRO A 234 5.55 2.82 -17.27
C PRO A 234 4.81 1.49 -17.46
N PHE A 235 5.41 0.37 -17.05
CA PHE A 235 4.78 -0.95 -17.18
C PHE A 235 3.50 -1.07 -16.34
N ILE A 236 3.54 -0.58 -15.11
CA ILE A 236 2.37 -0.57 -14.21
C ILE A 236 1.29 0.38 -14.74
N LEU A 237 1.66 1.55 -15.26
CA LEU A 237 0.70 2.50 -15.85
C LEU A 237 0.01 1.91 -17.09
N ILE A 238 0.76 1.24 -17.97
CA ILE A 238 0.19 0.57 -19.15
C ILE A 238 -0.78 -0.54 -18.72
N LEU A 239 -0.38 -1.39 -17.76
CA LEU A 239 -1.23 -2.45 -17.24
C LEU A 239 -2.52 -1.88 -16.62
N ALA A 240 -2.39 -0.88 -15.74
CA ALA A 240 -3.55 -0.28 -15.08
C ALA A 240 -4.48 0.42 -16.08
N TYR A 241 -3.91 1.11 -17.09
CA TYR A 241 -4.69 1.72 -18.17
C TYR A 241 -5.44 0.67 -19.00
N TRP A 242 -4.75 -0.40 -19.39
CA TRP A 242 -5.35 -1.50 -20.14
C TRP A 242 -6.48 -2.16 -19.34
N MET A 243 -6.28 -2.41 -18.05
CA MET A 243 -7.31 -2.98 -17.18
C MET A 243 -8.52 -2.04 -17.02
N MET A 244 -8.31 -0.73 -16.84
CA MET A 244 -9.41 0.24 -16.85
C MET A 244 -10.21 0.20 -18.15
N ARG A 245 -9.53 0.17 -19.31
CA ARG A 245 -10.19 0.07 -20.63
C ARG A 245 -10.94 -1.24 -20.79
N ARG A 246 -10.39 -2.35 -20.31
CA ARG A 246 -11.05 -3.66 -20.31
C ARG A 246 -12.33 -3.63 -19.50
N VAL A 247 -12.30 -3.09 -18.28
CA VAL A 247 -13.48 -2.99 -17.40
C VAL A 247 -14.58 -2.14 -18.03
N LEU A 248 -14.23 -1.02 -18.68
CA LEU A 248 -15.18 -0.13 -19.37
C LEU A 248 -15.81 -0.77 -20.61
N ASN A 249 -15.06 -1.64 -21.29
CA ASN A 249 -15.51 -2.30 -22.50
C ASN A 249 -16.22 -3.63 -22.24
N ASP A 250 -16.24 -4.11 -20.98
CA ASP A 250 -16.86 -5.37 -20.60
C ASP A 250 -18.39 -5.30 -20.81
N PRO A 251 -18.96 -6.15 -21.69
CA PRO A 251 -20.40 -6.18 -21.93
C PRO A 251 -21.22 -6.53 -20.69
N GLU A 252 -20.69 -7.30 -19.74
CA GLU A 252 -21.41 -7.63 -18.50
C GLU A 252 -21.62 -6.41 -17.61
N ASN A 253 -20.67 -5.48 -17.61
CA ASN A 253 -20.74 -4.24 -16.84
C ASN A 253 -21.67 -3.19 -17.45
N LYS A 254 -21.96 -3.28 -18.76
CA LYS A 254 -22.92 -2.39 -19.43
C LYS A 254 -24.39 -2.74 -19.14
N LYS A 255 -24.67 -3.94 -18.61
CA LYS A 255 -26.03 -4.40 -18.31
C LYS A 255 -26.56 -3.98 -16.94
N VAL A 256 -25.71 -3.44 -16.06
CA VAL A 256 -26.05 -3.09 -14.67
C VAL A 256 -26.41 -1.60 -14.51
N ASN A 257 -26.24 -0.80 -15.56
CA ASN A 257 -26.52 0.63 -15.58
C ASN A 257 -27.75 0.96 -16.43
N TYR A 258 -28.94 0.47 -16.04
CA TYR A 258 -30.24 0.99 -16.47
C TYR A 258 -31.26 0.87 -15.35
#